data_AF-A0A941T0Z5-F1
#
_entry.id   AF-A0A941T0Z5-F1
#
_cell.length_a   1.000
_cell.length_b   1.000
_cell.length_c   1.000
_cell.angle_alpha   90.00
_cell.angle_beta   90.00
_cell.angle_gamma   90.00
#
_symmetry.space_group_name_H-M   'P 1'
#
loop_
_entity.id
_entity.type
_entity.pdbx_description
1 polymer ?
#
loop_
_entity_poly.entity_id
_entity_poly.type
_entity_poly.pdbx_seq_one_letter_code
_entity_poly.pdbx_strand_id
1 'polypeptide(L)'
;MDCGEALLRRHLVEPRFISGELDGRWRLVKLESPYAFFGVTALDGHEFILRLDCTAYPLRAPTGTLWNLQGNTMLEFALWPRGGRCVEVFRTDWQNGSALYLPCDHITLAHHDAAWPRAWPSLLWRADIGITCYLKVVHDVLQDPNCTYVKPEGAAAHVA
;
A
#
# COMPACT_ATOMS: atom_id res chain seq x y z
N MET A 1 7.08 -23.63 7.84
CA MET A 1 6.28 -22.39 7.89
C MET A 1 7.26 -21.25 8.02
N ASP A 2 7.32 -20.34 7.06
CA ASP A 2 8.16 -19.16 7.17
C ASP A 2 7.65 -18.28 8.32
N CYS A 3 8.53 -17.93 9.26
CA CYS A 3 8.17 -17.10 10.42
C CYS A 3 7.62 -15.73 9.99
N GLY A 4 8.06 -15.21 8.84
CA GLY A 4 7.58 -13.94 8.29
C GLY A 4 6.12 -14.01 7.86
N GLU A 5 5.74 -15.03 7.09
CA GLU A 5 4.34 -15.26 6.69
C GLU A 5 3.44 -15.49 7.91
N ALA A 6 3.88 -16.28 8.89
CA ALA A 6 3.12 -16.53 10.12
C ALA A 6 2.85 -15.23 10.89
N LEU A 7 3.85 -14.35 11.00
CA LEU A 7 3.69 -13.04 11.63
C LEU A 7 2.79 -12.11 10.81
N LEU A 8 2.87 -12.13 9.48
CA LEU A 8 1.97 -11.36 8.63
C LEU A 8 0.52 -11.80 8.86
N ARG A 9 0.25 -13.11 8.84
CA ARG A 9 -1.07 -13.69 9.13
C ARG A 9 -1.61 -13.29 10.50
N ARG A 10 -0.74 -13.20 11.51
CA ARG A 10 -1.11 -12.70 12.82
C ARG A 10 -1.55 -11.24 12.77
N HIS A 11 -0.79 -10.36 12.11
CA HIS A 11 -1.16 -8.95 11.99
C HIS A 11 -2.47 -8.74 11.21
N LEU A 12 -2.78 -9.62 10.25
CA LEU A 12 -4.04 -9.60 9.49
C LEU A 12 -5.28 -9.95 10.33
N VAL A 13 -5.11 -10.49 11.53
CA VAL A 13 -6.23 -10.78 12.46
C VAL A 13 -6.19 -9.91 13.72
N GLU A 14 -5.33 -8.90 13.75
CA GLU A 14 -5.28 -7.96 14.87
C GLU A 14 -6.41 -6.92 14.78
N PRO A 15 -6.93 -6.43 15.93
CA PRO A 15 -8.04 -5.47 15.95
C PRO A 15 -7.82 -4.23 15.09
N ARG A 16 -6.57 -3.76 14.95
CA ARG A 16 -6.24 -2.59 14.13
C ARG A 16 -6.45 -2.83 12.64
N PHE A 17 -6.11 -4.02 12.16
CA PHE A 17 -6.32 -4.39 10.76
C PHE A 17 -7.81 -4.58 10.49
N ILE A 18 -8.48 -5.37 11.34
CA ILE A 18 -9.92 -5.67 11.24
C ILE A 18 -10.75 -4.38 11.29
N SER A 19 -10.42 -3.43 12.17
CA SER A 19 -11.13 -2.15 12.23
C SER A 19 -11.07 -1.39 10.91
N GLY A 20 -9.94 -1.39 10.21
CA GLY A 20 -9.85 -0.73 8.91
C GLY A 20 -10.59 -1.48 7.79
N GLU A 21 -10.69 -2.81 7.89
CA GLU A 21 -11.53 -3.59 6.98
C GLU A 21 -13.03 -3.29 7.19
N LEU A 22 -13.47 -3.26 8.45
CA LEU A 22 -14.86 -2.93 8.79
C LEU A 22 -15.23 -1.49 8.41
N ASP A 23 -14.28 -0.56 8.50
CA ASP A 23 -14.44 0.83 8.07
C ASP A 23 -14.36 0.99 6.52
N GLY A 24 -14.13 -0.09 5.76
CA GLY A 24 -14.02 -0.06 4.31
C GLY A 24 -12.78 0.66 3.77
N ARG A 25 -11.73 0.81 4.59
CA ARG A 25 -10.49 1.52 4.22
C ARG A 25 -9.58 0.65 3.36
N TRP A 26 -9.55 -0.64 3.67
CA TRP A 26 -8.81 -1.64 2.94
C TRP A 26 -9.45 -3.01 3.10
N ARG A 27 -8.99 -3.99 2.32
CA ARG A 27 -9.27 -5.42 2.54
C ARG A 27 -8.12 -6.28 2.05
N LEU A 28 -7.91 -7.43 2.67
CA LEU A 28 -7.02 -8.44 2.08
C LEU A 28 -7.67 -9.04 0.82
N VAL A 29 -6.97 -9.00 -0.31
CA VAL A 29 -7.46 -9.57 -1.58
C VAL A 29 -6.92 -10.96 -1.79
N LYS A 30 -5.60 -11.13 -1.66
CA LYS A 30 -4.94 -12.43 -1.74
C LYS A 30 -3.59 -12.39 -1.05
N LEU A 31 -3.13 -13.55 -0.59
CA LEU A 31 -1.81 -13.76 -0.01
C LEU A 31 -1.12 -14.90 -0.75
N GLU A 32 -0.07 -14.57 -1.50
CA GLU A 32 0.76 -15.48 -2.28
C GLU A 32 2.21 -15.21 -1.88
N SER A 33 2.64 -15.79 -0.76
CA SER A 33 3.96 -15.53 -0.14
C SER A 33 5.10 -15.55 -1.18
N PRO A 34 5.96 -14.52 -1.23
CA PRO A 34 6.10 -13.42 -0.27
C PRO A 34 5.19 -12.21 -0.53
N TYR A 35 4.27 -12.27 -1.49
CA TYR A 35 3.44 -11.13 -1.89
C TYR A 35 2.07 -11.12 -1.21
N ALA A 36 1.70 -9.98 -0.65
CA ALA A 36 0.37 -9.71 -0.13
C ALA A 36 -0.31 -8.62 -0.98
N PHE A 37 -1.58 -8.81 -1.27
CA PHE A 37 -2.35 -7.92 -2.13
C PHE A 37 -3.53 -7.38 -1.35
N PHE A 38 -3.66 -6.06 -1.33
CA PHE A 38 -4.70 -5.35 -0.59
C PHE A 38 -5.48 -4.45 -1.53
N GLY A 39 -6.80 -4.45 -1.39
CA GLY A 39 -7.62 -3.37 -1.92
C GLY A 39 -7.51 -2.22 -0.95
N VAL A 40 -7.19 -1.01 -1.42
CA VAL A 40 -7.14 0.21 -0.61
C VAL A 40 -8.06 1.24 -1.23
N THR A 41 -8.99 1.74 -0.44
CA THR A 41 -10.10 2.57 -0.91
C THR A 41 -9.69 4.04 -0.93
N ALA A 42 -9.94 4.70 -2.06
CA ALA A 42 -9.79 6.14 -2.22
C ALA A 42 -11.05 6.90 -1.78
N LEU A 43 -10.96 8.24 -1.73
CA LEU A 43 -12.03 9.10 -1.19
C LEU A 43 -13.42 8.83 -1.79
N ASP A 44 -13.48 8.54 -3.09
CA ASP A 44 -14.73 8.34 -3.84
C ASP A 44 -15.21 6.88 -3.87
N GLY A 45 -14.58 6.00 -3.09
CA GLY A 45 -14.87 4.58 -3.04
C GLY A 45 -14.14 3.73 -4.08
N HIS A 46 -13.35 4.31 -5.00
CA HIS A 46 -12.53 3.52 -5.92
C HIS A 46 -11.45 2.74 -5.17
N GLU A 47 -11.31 1.46 -5.49
CA GLU A 47 -10.33 0.57 -4.87
C GLU A 47 -9.10 0.41 -5.76
N PHE A 48 -7.93 0.68 -5.20
CA PHE A 48 -6.64 0.36 -5.82
C PHE A 48 -6.09 -0.94 -5.25
N ILE A 49 -5.54 -1.79 -6.10
CA ILE A 49 -4.79 -2.96 -5.63
C ILE A 49 -3.35 -2.56 -5.33
N LEU A 50 -2.98 -2.65 -4.06
CA LEU A 50 -1.62 -2.51 -3.58
C LEU A 50 -1.00 -3.90 -3.42
N ARG A 51 0.07 -4.19 -4.17
CA ARG A 51 0.91 -5.38 -3.94
C ARG A 51 2.08 -4.99 -3.05
N LEU A 52 2.28 -5.74 -1.96
CA LEU A 52 3.39 -5.59 -1.04
C LEU A 52 4.29 -6.83 -1.09
N ASP A 53 5.60 -6.62 -1.30
CA ASP A 53 6.63 -7.66 -1.12
C ASP A 53 7.00 -7.75 0.35
N CYS A 54 6.73 -8.90 0.97
CA CYS A 54 6.91 -9.17 2.40
C CYS A 54 8.09 -10.12 2.69
N THR A 55 9.07 -10.29 1.78
CA THR A 55 10.16 -11.27 1.89
C THR A 55 10.95 -11.27 3.22
N ALA A 56 11.03 -10.13 3.92
CA ALA A 56 11.72 -10.03 5.22
C ALA A 56 10.82 -9.49 6.34
N TYR A 57 9.52 -9.73 6.22
CA TYR A 57 8.54 -9.28 7.19
C TYR A 57 8.72 -9.95 8.57
N PRO A 58 8.48 -9.25 9.70
CA PRO A 58 8.30 -7.79 9.84
C PRO A 58 9.62 -7.05 10.11
N LEU A 59 10.75 -7.77 10.15
CA LEU A 59 12.08 -7.21 10.45
C LEU A 59 12.44 -6.07 9.50
N ARG A 60 11.96 -6.16 8.26
CA ARG A 60 12.04 -5.12 7.26
C ARG A 60 10.66 -4.72 6.81
N ALA A 61 10.52 -3.44 6.48
CA ALA A 61 9.30 -2.94 5.87
C ALA A 61 9.04 -3.66 4.54
N PRO A 62 7.77 -3.82 4.14
CA PRO A 62 7.45 -4.23 2.78
C PRO A 62 7.87 -3.17 1.75
N THR A 63 7.88 -3.57 0.48
CA THR A 63 7.90 -2.61 -0.64
C THR A 63 6.63 -2.76 -1.46
N GLY A 64 6.01 -1.63 -1.78
CA GLY A 64 4.70 -1.55 -2.41
C GLY A 64 4.70 -0.99 -3.81
N THR A 65 3.76 -1.48 -4.61
CA THR A 65 3.45 -0.94 -5.93
C THR A 65 1.96 -1.15 -6.24
N LEU A 66 1.40 -0.32 -7.12
CA LEU A 66 0.03 -0.52 -7.61
C LEU A 66 0.00 -1.64 -8.64
N TRP A 67 -1.04 -2.47 -8.58
CA TRP A 67 -1.08 -3.74 -9.31
C TRP A 67 -2.37 -3.89 -10.13
N ASN A 68 -2.26 -4.51 -11.29
CA ASN A 68 -3.37 -5.05 -12.05
C ASN A 68 -3.44 -6.56 -11.77
N LEU A 69 -4.46 -7.00 -11.01
CA LEU A 69 -4.64 -8.42 -10.69
C LEU A 69 -4.95 -9.28 -11.91
N GLN A 70 -5.71 -8.76 -12.87
CA GLN A 70 -6.13 -9.52 -14.06
C GLN A 70 -4.93 -9.82 -14.97
N GLY A 71 -4.11 -8.80 -15.23
CA GLY A 71 -2.90 -8.94 -16.03
C GLY A 71 -1.69 -9.48 -15.26
N ASN A 72 -1.82 -9.62 -13.93
CA ASN A 72 -0.74 -9.91 -12.99
C ASN A 72 0.53 -9.09 -13.27
N THR A 73 0.35 -7.79 -13.40
CA THR A 73 1.41 -6.84 -13.75
C THR A 73 1.27 -5.57 -12.91
N MET A 74 2.31 -4.75 -12.89
CA MET A 74 2.22 -3.41 -12.32
C MET A 74 1.12 -2.62 -13.05
N LEU A 75 0.35 -1.85 -12.30
CA LEU A 75 -0.70 -1.01 -12.86
C LEU A 75 -0.07 -0.02 -13.86
N GLU A 76 -0.71 0.17 -15.01
CA GLU A 76 -0.25 1.11 -16.02
C GLU A 76 -0.14 2.52 -15.43
N PHE A 77 0.97 3.22 -15.70
CA PHE A 77 1.27 4.55 -15.12
C PHE A 77 0.24 5.63 -15.43
N ALA A 78 -0.55 5.46 -16.49
CA ALA A 78 -1.66 6.35 -16.82
C ALA A 78 -2.85 6.21 -15.85
N LEU A 79 -2.95 5.06 -15.16
CA LEU A 79 -4.01 4.75 -14.19
C LEU A 79 -3.58 5.00 -12.74
N TRP A 80 -2.34 5.47 -12.52
CA TRP A 80 -1.86 5.78 -11.18
C TRP A 80 -2.54 7.05 -10.62
N PRO A 81 -2.79 7.11 -9.30
CA PRO A 81 -3.22 8.33 -8.64
C PRO A 81 -2.23 9.47 -8.84
N ARG A 82 -2.74 10.65 -9.13
CA ARG A 82 -2.03 11.92 -9.30
C ARG A 82 -2.78 13.03 -8.57
N GLY A 83 -2.32 14.27 -8.71
CA GLY A 83 -2.91 15.43 -8.03
C GLY A 83 -2.70 15.44 -6.50
N GLY A 84 -2.82 16.60 -5.87
CA GLY A 84 -2.67 16.74 -4.42
C GLY A 84 -1.42 16.05 -3.86
N ARG A 85 -1.57 15.40 -2.70
CA ARG A 85 -0.54 14.59 -2.03
C ARG A 85 -0.23 13.28 -2.76
N CYS A 86 -1.09 12.83 -3.66
CA CYS A 86 -0.88 11.58 -4.40
C CYS A 86 0.39 11.63 -5.27
N VAL A 87 0.75 12.80 -5.83
CA VAL A 87 1.97 12.95 -6.65
C VAL A 87 3.27 12.76 -5.86
N GLU A 88 3.24 12.98 -4.56
CA GLU A 88 4.42 12.81 -3.70
C GLU A 88 4.71 11.34 -3.44
N VAL A 89 3.69 10.49 -3.48
CA VAL A 89 3.74 9.07 -3.06
C VAL A 89 3.72 8.12 -4.25
N PHE A 90 2.76 8.31 -5.17
CA PHE A 90 2.53 7.46 -6.35
C PHE A 90 3.38 7.95 -7.52
N ARG A 91 4.70 7.97 -7.31
CA ARG A 91 5.70 8.45 -8.25
C ARG A 91 6.09 7.38 -9.25
N THR A 92 5.65 7.54 -10.50
CA THR A 92 5.98 6.62 -11.60
C THR A 92 7.44 6.75 -12.07
N ASP A 93 8.09 7.89 -11.78
CA ASP A 93 9.50 8.17 -12.06
C ASP A 93 10.45 7.62 -10.97
N TRP A 94 9.92 7.27 -9.80
CA TRP A 94 10.70 6.70 -8.71
C TRP A 94 10.78 5.19 -8.83
N GLN A 95 12.00 4.65 -8.94
CA GLN A 95 12.24 3.20 -9.05
C GLN A 95 11.38 2.54 -10.15
N ASN A 96 11.06 3.28 -11.22
CA ASN A 96 10.10 2.88 -12.26
C ASN A 96 8.79 2.32 -11.69
N GLY A 97 8.23 2.95 -10.65
CA GLY A 97 6.97 2.54 -10.00
C GLY A 97 7.06 1.24 -9.18
N SER A 98 8.25 0.63 -9.05
CA SER A 98 8.39 -0.61 -8.27
C SER A 98 8.38 -0.42 -6.75
N ALA A 99 8.42 0.84 -6.28
CA ALA A 99 8.33 1.21 -4.87
C ALA A 99 7.48 2.48 -4.71
N LEU A 100 6.69 2.57 -3.64
CA LEU A 100 6.02 3.82 -3.29
C LEU A 100 6.99 4.76 -2.58
N TYR A 101 6.88 6.06 -2.85
CA TYR A 101 7.74 7.07 -2.24
C TYR A 101 7.28 7.37 -0.80
N LEU A 102 7.43 6.40 0.10
CA LEU A 102 7.01 6.46 1.50
C LEU A 102 8.15 6.08 2.47
N PRO A 103 8.25 6.69 3.66
CA PRO A 103 9.20 6.27 4.69
C PRO A 103 8.99 4.86 5.25
N CYS A 104 7.78 4.31 5.13
CA CYS A 104 7.48 2.92 5.47
C CYS A 104 7.69 1.93 4.31
N ASP A 105 8.21 2.38 3.15
CA ASP A 105 8.61 1.49 2.07
C ASP A 105 10.10 1.17 2.17
N HIS A 106 10.47 -0.12 2.12
CA HIS A 106 11.85 -0.55 2.32
C HIS A 106 12.80 0.01 1.26
N ILE A 107 12.47 -0.12 -0.02
CA ILE A 107 13.33 0.38 -1.10
C ILE A 107 13.47 1.89 -0.97
N THR A 108 12.36 2.61 -0.78
CA THR A 108 12.43 4.08 -0.66
C THR A 108 13.24 4.52 0.54
N LEU A 109 13.03 3.91 1.71
CA LEU A 109 13.79 4.22 2.92
C LEU A 109 15.30 3.98 2.72
N ALA A 110 15.68 2.89 2.04
CA ALA A 110 17.08 2.55 1.80
C ALA A 110 17.80 3.51 0.83
N HIS A 111 17.06 4.21 -0.03
CA HIS A 111 17.62 5.18 -0.99
C HIS A 111 17.77 6.59 -0.42
N HIS A 112 17.31 6.85 0.80
CA HIS A 112 17.42 8.16 1.46
C HIS A 112 18.42 8.10 2.62
N ASP A 113 19.01 9.26 2.94
CA ASP A 113 19.87 9.39 4.11
C ASP A 113 19.07 9.32 5.42
N ALA A 114 19.78 9.35 6.55
CA ALA A 114 19.16 9.27 7.88
C ALA A 114 18.37 10.53 8.29
N ALA A 115 18.50 11.66 7.59
CA ALA A 115 17.78 12.90 7.91
C ALA A 115 16.36 12.90 7.31
N TRP A 116 16.19 12.34 6.12
CA TRP A 116 14.88 12.24 5.45
C TRP A 116 13.79 11.54 6.28
N PRO A 117 13.99 10.33 6.84
CA PRO A 117 12.98 9.69 7.67
C PRO A 117 12.68 10.44 8.98
N ARG A 118 13.63 11.27 9.49
CA ARG A 118 13.42 12.07 10.70
C ARG A 118 12.45 13.22 10.49
N ALA A 119 12.26 13.67 9.25
CA ALA A 119 11.25 14.67 8.93
C ALA A 119 9.81 14.11 9.05
N TRP A 120 9.65 12.79 8.95
CA TRP A 120 8.35 12.12 8.89
C TRP A 120 8.25 10.90 9.83
N PRO A 121 8.49 11.07 11.14
CA PRO A 121 8.59 9.95 12.07
C PRO A 121 7.29 9.13 12.19
N SER A 122 6.13 9.76 11.95
CA SER A 122 4.82 9.10 11.95
C SER A 122 4.60 8.17 10.76
N LEU A 123 5.38 8.33 9.68
CA LEU A 123 5.26 7.54 8.45
C LEU A 123 6.25 6.36 8.40
N LEU A 124 7.09 6.19 9.42
CA LEU A 124 8.09 5.13 9.45
C LEU A 124 7.46 3.75 9.70
N TRP A 125 8.12 2.74 9.13
CA TRP A 125 7.76 1.35 9.37
C TRP A 125 7.83 1.03 10.86
N ARG A 126 6.76 0.39 11.35
CA ARG A 126 6.62 -0.05 12.74
C ARG A 126 6.28 -1.53 12.77
N ALA A 127 7.29 -2.36 12.99
CA ALA A 127 7.17 -3.81 13.02
C ALA A 127 6.14 -4.32 14.06
N ASP A 128 5.87 -3.54 15.12
CA ASP A 128 4.89 -3.81 16.16
C ASP A 128 3.44 -3.42 15.78
N ILE A 129 3.27 -2.59 14.75
CA ILE A 129 1.95 -2.31 14.13
C ILE A 129 1.74 -3.22 12.92
N GLY A 130 2.81 -3.59 12.24
CA GLY A 130 2.78 -4.44 11.07
C GLY A 130 2.14 -3.75 9.87
N ILE A 131 1.58 -4.56 8.98
CA ILE A 131 1.09 -4.12 7.66
C ILE A 131 0.10 -2.95 7.71
N THR A 132 -0.66 -2.86 8.80
CA THR A 132 -1.64 -1.79 9.04
C THR A 132 -1.02 -0.40 9.00
N CYS A 133 0.24 -0.21 9.42
CA CYS A 133 0.87 1.12 9.35
C CYS A 133 1.07 1.55 7.89
N TYR A 134 1.47 0.64 7.01
CA TYR A 134 1.66 0.91 5.58
C TYR A 134 0.31 1.24 4.91
N LEU A 135 -0.70 0.37 5.13
CA LEU A 135 -2.04 0.55 4.54
C LEU A 135 -2.69 1.86 4.96
N LYS A 136 -2.52 2.24 6.22
CA LYS A 136 -3.03 3.52 6.72
C LYS A 136 -2.42 4.71 5.98
N VAL A 137 -1.10 4.74 5.78
CA VAL A 137 -0.46 5.86 5.06
C VAL A 137 -0.96 5.94 3.61
N VAL A 138 -1.06 4.80 2.92
CA VAL A 138 -1.58 4.76 1.54
C VAL A 138 -3.02 5.25 1.48
N HIS A 139 -3.88 4.75 2.36
CA HIS A 139 -5.27 5.18 2.46
C HIS A 139 -5.38 6.69 2.74
N ASP A 140 -4.69 7.20 3.75
CA ASP A 140 -4.71 8.62 4.15
C ASP A 140 -4.27 9.56 3.02
N VAL A 141 -3.42 9.10 2.09
CA VAL A 141 -3.02 9.86 0.90
C VAL A 141 -4.12 9.83 -0.16
N LEU A 142 -4.74 8.67 -0.39
CA LEU A 142 -5.88 8.51 -1.31
C LEU A 142 -7.16 9.23 -0.86
N GLN A 143 -7.21 9.68 0.40
CA GLN A 143 -8.28 10.52 0.94
C GLN A 143 -8.10 12.02 0.60
N ASP A 144 -7.01 12.43 -0.06
CA ASP A 144 -6.84 13.82 -0.50
C ASP A 144 -7.90 14.17 -1.57
N PRO A 145 -8.73 15.21 -1.37
CA PRO A 145 -9.76 15.62 -2.34
C PRO A 145 -9.18 16.09 -3.68
N ASN A 146 -7.90 16.42 -3.74
CA ASN A 146 -7.20 16.78 -4.97
C ASN A 146 -6.52 15.58 -5.65
N CYS A 147 -6.66 14.37 -5.11
CA CYS A 147 -6.18 13.15 -5.74
C CYS A 147 -7.08 12.80 -6.95
N THR A 148 -6.48 12.67 -8.12
CA THR A 148 -7.15 12.41 -9.40
C THR A 148 -6.58 11.16 -10.07
N TYR A 149 -7.43 10.42 -10.76
CA TYR A 149 -7.06 9.22 -11.50
C TYR A 149 -8.14 8.86 -12.51
N VAL A 150 -7.75 8.13 -13.55
CA VAL A 150 -8.69 7.58 -14.52
C VAL A 150 -9.25 6.28 -13.96
N LYS A 151 -10.57 6.20 -13.83
CA LYS A 151 -11.24 4.94 -13.47
C LYS A 151 -11.32 4.07 -14.73
N PRO A 152 -10.88 2.81 -14.70
CA PRO A 152 -11.14 1.90 -15.81
C PRO A 152 -12.65 1.74 -15.96
N GLU A 153 -13.16 1.95 -17.18
CA GLU A 153 -14.57 1.75 -17.49
C GLU A 153 -14.95 0.28 -17.19
N GLY A 154 -16.02 0.07 -16.40
CA GLY A 154 -16.59 -1.26 -16.18
C GLY A 154 -16.24 -1.98 -14.87
N ALA A 155 -15.61 -1.32 -13.88
CA ALA A 155 -15.57 -1.87 -12.52
C ALA A 155 -16.98 -1.76 -11.88
N ALA A 156 -17.88 -2.67 -12.26
CA ALA A 156 -19.16 -2.83 -11.58
C ALA A 156 -18.91 -2.98 -10.08
N ALA A 157 -19.54 -2.11 -9.29
CA ALA A 157 -19.62 -2.29 -7.85
C ALA A 157 -20.20 -3.68 -7.59
N HIS A 158 -19.37 -4.62 -7.14
CA HIS A 158 -19.88 -5.83 -6.52
C HIS A 158 -20.49 -5.43 -5.19
N VAL A 159 -21.79 -5.13 -5.24
CA VAL A 159 -22.67 -5.11 -4.08
C VAL A 159 -22.79 -6.56 -3.64
N ALA A 160 -22.27 -6.86 -2.46
CA ALA A 160 -22.63 -8.05 -1.68
C ALA A 160 -23.37 -7.57 -0.43
#